data_AF-A0A2V3JIX9-F1
#
_entry.id   AF-A0A2V3JIX9-F1
#
_cell.length_a   1.000
_cell.length_b   1.000
_cell.length_c   1.000
_cell.angle_alpha   90.00
_cell.angle_beta   90.00
_cell.angle_gamma   90.00
#
_symmetry.space_group_name_H-M   'P 1'
#
loop_
_entity.id
_entity.type
_entity.pdbx_description
1 polymer ?
#
loop_
_entity_poly.entity_id
_entity_poly.type
_entity_poly.pdbx_seq_one_letter_code
_entity_poly.pdbx_strand_id
1 'polypeptide(L)'
;MSEYIVLKINIEIPNGPKITLNRTLTVDAYDKIDITVPSGASDLSVELQPGESAGQVKFLLVASDWYGDALAYKVNSDMGTSFELDEPHVLTGEGATAMLEPAPTQLFFSNTTSGADAMDANIQILVGRDVTS
;
A
#
# COMPACT_ATOMS: atom_id res chain seq x y z
N MET A 1 -18.90 2.22 15.47
CA MET A 1 -19.68 2.15 14.21
C MET A 1 -18.74 1.54 13.20
N SER A 2 -19.17 0.49 12.49
CA SER A 2 -18.34 -0.06 11.42
C SER A 2 -18.42 0.84 10.20
N GLU A 3 -17.27 1.01 9.54
CA GLU A 3 -17.11 1.69 8.27
C GLU A 3 -17.00 0.67 7.14
N TYR A 4 -17.06 1.15 5.90
CA TYR A 4 -17.04 0.29 4.71
C TYR A 4 -16.08 0.81 3.66
N ILE A 5 -15.28 -0.10 3.11
CA ILE A 5 -14.52 0.13 1.87
C ILE A 5 -15.24 -0.62 0.75
N VAL A 6 -15.72 0.12 -0.25
CA VAL A 6 -16.35 -0.45 -1.45
C VAL A 6 -15.29 -0.52 -2.55
N LEU A 7 -14.82 -1.73 -2.85
CA LEU A 7 -13.83 -2.01 -3.88
C LEU A 7 -14.54 -2.42 -5.17
N LYS A 8 -14.28 -1.67 -6.25
CA LYS A 8 -14.73 -1.99 -7.61
C LYS A 8 -13.51 -2.08 -8.52
N ILE A 9 -13.18 -3.28 -8.98
CA ILE A 9 -12.08 -3.50 -9.92
C ILE A 9 -12.67 -3.94 -11.26
N ASN A 10 -12.25 -3.28 -12.32
CA ASN A 10 -12.54 -3.67 -13.70
C ASN A 10 -11.23 -4.01 -14.41
N ILE A 11 -11.11 -5.25 -14.86
CA ILE A 11 -9.98 -5.74 -15.64
C ILE A 11 -10.51 -5.98 -17.06
N GLU A 12 -9.95 -5.24 -18.02
CA GLU A 12 -10.31 -5.34 -19.43
C GLU A 12 -9.09 -5.70 -20.26
N ILE A 13 -9.17 -6.83 -20.97
CA ILE A 13 -8.16 -7.21 -21.96
C ILE A 13 -8.72 -6.85 -23.35
N PRO A 14 -8.03 -6.02 -24.16
CA PRO A 14 -8.48 -5.72 -25.51
C PRO A 14 -8.70 -6.99 -26.33
N ASN A 15 -9.90 -7.13 -26.92
CA ASN A 15 -10.34 -8.35 -27.63
C ASN A 15 -10.31 -9.63 -26.77
N GLY A 16 -10.30 -9.50 -25.45
CA GLY A 16 -10.20 -10.59 -24.50
C GLY A 16 -11.30 -10.55 -23.44
N PRO A 17 -11.14 -11.33 -22.35
CA PRO A 17 -12.11 -11.40 -21.28
C PRO A 17 -12.18 -10.07 -20.51
N LYS A 18 -13.36 -9.85 -19.91
CA LYS A 18 -13.60 -8.79 -18.94
C LYS A 18 -13.95 -9.40 -17.61
N ILE A 19 -13.30 -8.92 -16.55
CA ILE A 19 -13.56 -9.37 -15.18
C ILE A 19 -13.92 -8.14 -14.35
N THR A 20 -15.08 -8.17 -13.72
CA THR A 20 -15.49 -7.13 -12.76
C THR A 20 -15.62 -7.75 -11.38
N LEU A 21 -14.92 -7.15 -10.41
CA LEU A 21 -15.00 -7.53 -9.00
C LEU A 21 -15.64 -6.38 -8.22
N ASN A 22 -16.70 -6.68 -7.48
CA ASN A 22 -17.35 -5.74 -6.58
C ASN A 22 -17.38 -6.35 -5.18
N ARG A 23 -16.69 -5.72 -4.22
CA ARG A 23 -16.56 -6.18 -2.84
C ARG A 23 -16.83 -5.04 -1.88
N THR A 24 -17.41 -5.37 -0.73
CA THR A 24 -17.54 -4.47 0.41
C THR A 24 -16.77 -5.09 1.56
N LEU A 25 -15.78 -4.39 2.07
CA LEU A 25 -15.04 -4.76 3.26
C LEU A 25 -15.60 -3.96 4.44
N THR A 26 -16.00 -4.67 5.49
CA THR A 26 -16.29 -4.06 6.79
C THR A 26 -14.96 -3.79 7.49
N VAL A 27 -14.75 -2.54 7.88
CA VAL A 27 -13.58 -2.09 8.65
C VAL A 27 -14.09 -1.25 9.82
N ASP A 28 -13.28 -1.09 10.85
CA ASP A 28 -13.62 -0.19 11.96
C ASP A 28 -13.06 1.22 11.77
N ALA A 29 -11.96 1.32 11.01
CA ALA A 29 -11.36 2.59 10.62
C ALA A 29 -10.63 2.45 9.29
N TYR A 30 -10.54 3.55 8.56
CA TYR A 30 -9.61 3.73 7.45
C TYR A 30 -8.80 5.01 7.61
N ASP A 31 -7.59 5.01 7.05
CA ASP A 31 -6.76 6.20 6.91
C ASP A 31 -6.25 6.32 5.48
N LYS A 32 -6.17 7.57 5.01
CA LYS A 32 -5.47 7.95 3.79
C LYS A 32 -4.20 8.69 4.18
N ILE A 33 -3.07 8.25 3.67
CA ILE A 33 -1.77 8.87 3.88
C ILE A 33 -1.22 9.26 2.51
N ASP A 34 -0.89 10.54 2.35
CA ASP A 34 -0.21 11.07 1.17
C ASP A 34 1.21 11.48 1.58
N ILE A 35 2.22 10.98 0.89
CA ILE A 35 3.64 11.30 1.13
C ILE A 35 4.33 11.67 -0.17
N THR A 36 5.42 12.41 -0.06
CA THR A 36 6.41 12.53 -1.13
C THR A 36 7.66 11.75 -0.72
N VAL A 37 8.12 10.86 -1.58
CA VAL A 37 9.38 10.13 -1.46
C VAL A 37 10.41 10.79 -2.38
N PRO A 38 11.32 11.63 -1.85
CA PRO A 38 12.26 12.35 -2.67
C PRO A 38 13.19 11.41 -3.45
N SER A 39 13.67 11.87 -4.61
CA SER A 39 14.77 11.21 -5.32
C SER A 39 15.97 11.01 -4.39
N GLY A 40 16.54 9.79 -4.40
CA GLY A 40 17.65 9.39 -3.53
C GLY A 40 17.25 9.08 -2.09
N ALA A 41 15.96 9.10 -1.74
CA ALA A 41 15.52 8.68 -0.41
C ALA A 41 15.79 7.20 -0.17
N SER A 42 16.29 6.89 1.03
CA SER A 42 16.50 5.52 1.51
C SER A 42 15.67 5.32 2.77
N ASP A 43 14.85 4.28 2.78
CA ASP A 43 14.07 3.80 3.92
C ASP A 43 13.28 4.92 4.64
N LEU A 44 12.65 5.81 3.88
CA LEU A 44 11.72 6.82 4.40
C LEU A 44 10.54 6.10 5.07
N SER A 45 10.50 6.18 6.39
CA SER A 45 9.51 5.52 7.24
C SER A 45 8.15 6.22 7.20
N VAL A 46 7.10 5.41 7.10
CA VAL A 46 5.69 5.83 7.12
C VAL A 46 4.90 4.89 8.00
N GLU A 47 4.36 5.41 9.09
CA GLU A 47 3.46 4.69 9.97
C GLU A 47 2.09 4.51 9.30
N LEU A 48 1.60 3.27 9.24
CA LEU A 48 0.25 2.97 8.75
C LEU A 48 -0.80 3.07 9.85
N GLN A 49 -0.40 2.95 11.11
CA GLN A 49 -1.32 2.94 12.25
C GLN A 49 -0.77 3.72 13.44
N PRO A 50 -1.57 4.59 14.08
CA PRO A 50 -1.16 5.25 15.31
C PRO A 50 -1.32 4.33 16.53
N GLY A 51 -0.21 3.99 17.20
CA GLY A 51 -0.18 3.43 18.55
C GLY A 51 0.01 1.90 18.67
N GLU A 52 0.14 1.41 19.91
CA GLU A 52 0.46 0.00 20.23
C GLU A 52 -0.70 -0.99 20.01
N SER A 53 -1.89 -0.52 19.65
CA SER A 53 -3.03 -1.36 19.28
C SER A 53 -3.09 -1.49 17.77
N ALA A 54 -2.13 -2.22 17.20
CA ALA A 54 -2.11 -2.49 15.77
C ALA A 54 -3.36 -3.32 15.40
N GLY A 55 -4.39 -2.66 14.87
CA GLY A 55 -5.57 -3.33 14.36
C GLY A 55 -5.20 -4.19 13.15
N GLN A 56 -5.90 -5.30 12.92
CA GLN A 56 -5.61 -6.17 11.78
C GLN A 56 -5.88 -5.41 10.48
N VAL A 57 -4.84 -5.19 9.67
CA VAL A 57 -4.99 -4.57 8.34
C VAL A 57 -5.78 -5.54 7.45
N LYS A 58 -6.95 -5.10 6.98
CA LYS A 58 -7.84 -5.85 6.07
C LYS A 58 -7.82 -5.30 4.65
N PHE A 59 -7.28 -4.11 4.46
CA PHE A 59 -7.15 -3.48 3.16
C PHE A 59 -5.88 -2.64 3.15
N LEU A 60 -5.08 -2.77 2.09
CA LEU A 60 -3.94 -1.91 1.82
C LEU A 60 -3.90 -1.59 0.32
N LEU A 61 -3.91 -0.31 0.00
CA LEU A 61 -3.57 0.22 -1.32
C LEU A 61 -2.26 1.00 -1.17
N VAL A 62 -1.30 0.75 -2.06
CA VAL A 62 -0.13 1.60 -2.26
C VAL A 62 -0.10 1.96 -3.73
N ALA A 63 -0.23 3.24 -4.03
CA ALA A 63 -0.24 3.78 -5.39
C ALA A 63 0.72 4.97 -5.48
N SER A 64 1.25 5.21 -6.66
CA SER A 64 2.19 6.30 -6.94
C SER A 64 1.77 7.05 -8.22
N ASP A 65 2.29 8.25 -8.40
CA ASP A 65 2.15 9.02 -9.64
C ASP A 65 3.07 8.53 -10.76
N TRP A 66 4.10 7.74 -10.43
CA TRP A 66 4.91 6.96 -11.35
C TRP A 66 5.33 5.62 -10.75
N TYR A 67 5.65 4.66 -11.63
CA TYR A 67 5.98 3.30 -11.25
C TYR A 67 7.29 2.86 -11.91
N GLY A 68 8.00 1.93 -11.27
CA GLY A 68 9.23 1.35 -11.78
C GLY A 68 10.07 0.65 -10.71
N ASP A 69 11.13 -0.02 -11.14
CA ASP A 69 12.09 -0.75 -10.29
C ASP A 69 12.87 0.17 -9.33
N ALA A 70 12.97 1.46 -9.67
CA ALA A 70 13.63 2.47 -8.85
C ALA A 70 12.82 2.90 -7.60
N LEU A 71 11.53 2.55 -7.53
CA LEU A 71 10.65 2.86 -6.41
C LEU A 71 10.25 1.57 -5.70
N ALA A 72 10.52 1.47 -4.41
CA ALA A 72 10.19 0.28 -3.64
C ALA A 72 9.83 0.60 -2.21
N TYR A 73 9.20 -0.35 -1.52
CA TYR A 73 8.99 -0.28 -0.09
C TYR A 73 9.28 -1.60 0.62
N LYS A 74 9.64 -1.52 1.89
CA LYS A 74 9.71 -2.65 2.81
C LYS A 74 8.63 -2.53 3.87
N VAL A 75 8.25 -3.65 4.46
CA VAL A 75 7.20 -3.71 5.50
C VAL A 75 7.85 -3.98 6.85
N ASN A 76 7.47 -3.20 7.87
CA ASN A 76 7.83 -3.35 9.29
C ASN A 76 9.32 -3.28 9.67
N SER A 77 10.24 -3.36 8.70
CA SER A 77 11.67 -3.22 8.91
C SER A 77 12.36 -2.68 7.65
N ASP A 78 13.34 -1.79 7.86
CA ASP A 78 14.32 -1.32 6.86
C ASP A 78 15.24 -2.43 6.33
N MET A 79 15.27 -3.60 6.98
CA MET A 79 15.96 -4.81 6.52
C MET A 79 15.01 -5.88 5.95
N GLY A 80 13.72 -5.57 5.83
CA GLY A 80 12.71 -6.49 5.32
C GLY A 80 12.79 -6.77 3.83
N THR A 81 11.93 -7.66 3.34
CA THR A 81 11.74 -7.90 1.90
C THR A 81 11.31 -6.61 1.22
N SER A 82 11.99 -6.28 0.12
CA SER A 82 11.66 -5.14 -0.73
C SER A 82 10.59 -5.52 -1.73
N PHE A 83 9.56 -4.69 -1.84
CA PHE A 83 8.52 -4.77 -2.84
C PHE A 83 8.67 -3.59 -3.79
N GLU A 84 9.06 -3.87 -5.03
CA GLU A 84 9.10 -2.88 -6.10
C GLU A 84 7.67 -2.37 -6.37
N LEU A 85 7.51 -1.07 -6.57
CA LEU A 85 6.25 -0.44 -6.92
C LEU A 85 6.24 -0.21 -8.43
N ASP A 86 6.22 -1.31 -9.18
CA ASP A 86 6.16 -1.34 -10.64
C ASP A 86 4.74 -1.16 -11.19
N GLU A 87 3.73 -1.38 -10.34
CA GLU A 87 2.31 -1.11 -10.55
C GLU A 87 1.62 -0.81 -9.18
N PRO A 88 0.35 -0.34 -9.16
CA PRO A 88 -0.37 -0.19 -7.90
C PRO A 88 -0.54 -1.52 -7.17
N HIS A 89 -0.24 -1.55 -5.88
CA HIS A 89 -0.47 -2.72 -5.03
C HIS A 89 -1.80 -2.61 -4.30
N VAL A 90 -2.69 -3.58 -4.51
CA VAL A 90 -4.00 -3.66 -3.86
C VAL A 90 -4.16 -4.99 -3.15
N LEU A 91 -4.11 -4.98 -1.82
CA LEU A 91 -4.35 -6.13 -0.96
C LEU A 91 -5.71 -5.99 -0.29
N THR A 92 -6.59 -6.97 -0.51
CA THR A 92 -7.98 -6.94 -0.05
C THR A 92 -8.32 -8.23 0.69
N GLY A 93 -8.70 -8.08 1.96
CA GLY A 93 -9.02 -9.18 2.87
C GLY A 93 -7.82 -9.66 3.67
N GLU A 94 -8.10 -10.28 4.81
CA GLU A 94 -7.10 -10.73 5.79
C GLU A 94 -6.06 -11.68 5.19
N GLY A 95 -6.48 -12.60 4.31
CA GLY A 95 -5.54 -13.54 3.68
C GLY A 95 -4.54 -12.87 2.74
N ALA A 96 -4.93 -11.78 2.06
CA ALA A 96 -4.05 -11.05 1.16
C ALA A 96 -3.08 -10.16 1.95
N THR A 97 -3.57 -9.49 3.00
CA THR A 97 -2.72 -8.63 3.85
C THR A 97 -1.80 -9.45 4.75
N ALA A 98 -2.18 -10.68 5.12
CA ALA A 98 -1.31 -11.64 5.77
C ALA A 98 -0.14 -12.10 4.88
N MET A 99 -0.10 -11.81 3.58
CA MET A 99 1.12 -12.09 2.80
C MET A 99 2.31 -11.21 3.20
N LEU A 100 2.07 -10.16 3.99
CA LEU A 100 3.08 -9.20 4.44
C LEU A 100 3.63 -9.51 5.85
N GLU A 101 3.46 -10.75 6.40
CA GLU A 101 3.69 -11.05 7.83
C GLU A 101 5.05 -10.56 8.39
N PRO A 102 5.07 -9.98 9.61
CA PRO A 102 3.91 -9.70 10.47
C PRO A 102 3.00 -8.60 9.90
N ALA A 103 1.76 -8.47 10.39
CA ALA A 103 0.80 -7.49 9.85
C ALA A 103 1.44 -6.09 9.67
N PRO A 104 1.20 -5.40 8.54
CA PRO A 104 1.92 -4.17 8.23
C PRO A 104 1.52 -3.04 9.19
N THR A 105 2.46 -2.58 10.01
CA THR A 105 2.34 -1.40 10.87
C THR A 105 3.04 -0.19 10.26
N GLN A 106 4.10 -0.43 9.49
CA GLN A 106 4.96 0.61 8.94
C GLN A 106 5.49 0.21 7.57
N LEU A 107 5.64 1.18 6.67
CA LEU A 107 6.29 1.02 5.37
C LEU A 107 7.56 1.87 5.31
N PHE A 108 8.59 1.35 4.65
CA PHE A 108 9.87 2.04 4.45
C PHE A 108 10.10 2.21 2.96
N PHE A 109 9.91 3.43 2.44
CA PHE A 109 10.01 3.72 1.02
C PHE A 109 11.43 4.12 0.62
N SER A 110 11.88 3.62 -0.53
CA SER A 110 13.14 4.02 -1.15
C SER A 110 12.91 4.42 -2.59
N ASN A 111 13.63 5.45 -3.03
CA ASN A 111 13.61 5.96 -4.39
C ASN A 111 15.05 6.14 -4.87
N THR A 112 15.48 5.24 -5.76
CA THR A 112 16.88 5.19 -6.23
C THR A 112 17.14 6.06 -7.45
N THR A 113 16.12 6.77 -7.96
CA THR A 113 16.32 7.76 -9.03
C THR A 113 17.32 8.82 -8.58
N SER A 114 18.16 9.29 -9.49
CA SER A 114 19.18 10.30 -9.19
C SER A 114 19.69 10.99 -10.46
N GLY A 115 20.41 12.09 -10.31
CA GLY A 115 21.05 12.79 -11.43
C GLY A 115 20.03 13.34 -12.44
N ALA A 116 20.20 12.98 -13.71
CA ALA A 116 19.32 13.43 -14.79
C ALA A 116 17.94 12.77 -14.77
N ASP A 117 17.82 11.61 -14.10
CA ASP A 117 16.59 10.83 -13.99
C ASP A 117 15.90 11.04 -12.63
N ALA A 118 16.41 11.97 -11.80
CA ALA A 118 15.88 12.28 -10.48
C ALA A 118 14.40 12.69 -10.56
N MET A 119 13.55 11.93 -9.88
CA MET A 119 12.11 12.17 -9.85
C MET A 119 11.55 11.79 -8.49
N ASP A 120 10.91 12.75 -7.82
CA ASP A 120 10.21 12.51 -6.56
C ASP A 120 8.94 11.68 -6.84
N ALA A 121 8.56 10.79 -5.92
CA ALA A 121 7.33 10.00 -6.02
C ALA A 121 6.27 10.53 -5.06
N ASN A 122 5.06 10.78 -5.54
CA ASN A 122 3.91 11.10 -4.68
C ASN A 122 3.10 9.83 -4.44
N ILE A 123 3.23 9.26 -3.24
CA ILE A 123 2.62 7.99 -2.88
C ILE A 123 1.34 8.23 -2.09
N GLN A 124 0.29 7.53 -2.51
CA GLN A 124 -0.98 7.44 -1.81
C GLN A 124 -1.12 6.06 -1.18
N ILE A 125 -1.36 6.04 0.12
CA ILE A 125 -1.61 4.83 0.89
C ILE A 125 -3.03 4.92 1.43
N LEU A 126 -3.84 3.89 1.18
CA LEU A 126 -5.15 3.73 1.81
C LEU A 126 -5.13 2.44 2.62
N VAL A 127 -5.31 2.56 3.92
CA VAL A 127 -5.32 1.42 4.85
C VAL A 127 -6.69 1.29 5.47
N GLY A 128 -7.24 0.08 5.50
CA GLY A 128 -8.46 -0.27 6.22
C GLY A 128 -8.14 -1.32 7.28
N ARG A 129 -8.64 -1.12 8.50
CA ARG A 129 -8.30 -1.95 9.66
C ARG A 129 -9.52 -2.33 10.49
N ASP A 130 -9.39 -3.45 11.18
CA ASP A 130 -10.29 -3.88 12.24
C ASP A 130 -9.61 -3.63 13.59
N VAL A 131 -10.24 -2.85 14.47
CA VAL A 131 -9.70 -2.54 15.81
C VAL A 131 -10.29 -3.44 16.88
N THR A 132 -11.07 -4.46 16.50
CA THR A 132 -11.47 -5.48 17.46
C THR A 132 -10.31 -6.38 17.83
N SER A 133 -9.77 -6.13 19.02
CA SER A 133 -8.92 -7.02 19.82
C SER A 133 -9.63 -8.30 20.22
#